data_AF-R9IA57-F1
#
_entry.id   AF-R9IA57-F1
#
_cell.length_a   1.000
_cell.length_b   1.000
_cell.length_c   1.000
_cell.angle_alpha   90.00
_cell.angle_beta   90.00
_cell.angle_gamma   90.00
#
_symmetry.space_group_name_H-M   'P 1'
#
loop_
_entity.id
_entity.type
_entity.pdbx_description
1 polymer ?
#
loop_
_entity_poly.entity_id
_entity_poly.type
_entity_poly.pdbx_seq_one_letter_code
_entity_poly.pdbx_strand_id
1 'polypeptide(L)'
;MGYGWGNYNKFYTDPYTKWVYRRLFNNGMQHAVRDEYTQRKLTELGITNVIYTACPTMWNLTPEHCKKIPTAKAQSVMTTLTAYHADKDRDKQMMNILVSSYNQIFFWPQQIEDIDYLRLLDFDKSKLTILSPSLKEYDKILASENIDYVGTRLHGGIRALNFGRRTLIISIDNRATEINKTSNIPILNRTDIDYLKGIIDTNFSTNVFLPHENITKWKQQFHK
;
A
#
# COMPACT_ATOMS: atom_id res chain seq x y z
N MET A 1 5.80 16.97 -2.52
CA MET A 1 5.25 16.08 -1.47
C MET A 1 3.77 15.85 -1.77
N GLY A 2 3.30 14.60 -1.75
CA GLY A 2 1.87 14.30 -1.88
C GLY A 2 1.19 14.21 -0.52
N TYR A 3 0.06 14.87 -0.32
CA TYR A 3 -0.76 14.76 0.90
C TYR A 3 -1.81 13.65 0.77
N GLY A 4 -2.16 12.99 1.87
CA GLY A 4 -3.16 11.92 1.91
C GLY A 4 -3.85 11.87 3.28
N TRP A 5 -5.15 11.59 3.30
CA TRP A 5 -5.96 11.63 4.51
C TRP A 5 -6.01 10.27 5.21
N GLY A 6 -5.43 10.20 6.42
CA GLY A 6 -5.18 8.92 7.12
C GLY A 6 -6.37 8.28 7.83
N ASN A 7 -7.49 8.98 8.02
CA ASN A 7 -8.72 8.49 8.67
C ASN A 7 -9.96 9.26 8.19
N TYR A 8 -11.13 8.62 8.09
CA TYR A 8 -12.35 9.39 7.84
C TYR A 8 -12.72 10.21 9.08
N ASN A 9 -12.66 11.54 8.96
CA ASN A 9 -13.09 12.44 10.03
C ASN A 9 -14.59 12.67 9.92
N LYS A 10 -15.31 12.45 11.03
CA LYS A 10 -16.74 12.77 11.16
C LYS A 10 -17.02 14.25 11.45
N PHE A 11 -15.99 15.01 11.81
CA PHE A 11 -16.11 16.41 12.22
C PHE A 11 -15.67 17.35 11.11
N TYR A 12 -16.33 18.51 11.04
CA TYR A 12 -15.91 19.62 10.20
C TYR A 12 -14.53 20.12 10.65
N THR A 13 -13.67 20.44 9.67
CA THR A 13 -12.38 21.10 9.95
C THR A 13 -12.64 22.42 10.65
N ASP A 14 -12.02 22.61 11.82
CA ASP A 14 -12.23 23.81 12.62
C ASP A 14 -11.70 25.07 11.90
N PRO A 15 -12.21 26.28 12.25
CA PRO A 15 -11.82 27.51 11.59
C PRO A 15 -10.33 27.83 11.64
N TYR A 16 -9.63 27.46 12.71
CA TYR A 16 -8.20 27.69 12.87
C TYR A 16 -7.41 26.80 11.91
N THR A 17 -7.70 25.50 11.86
CA THR A 17 -7.09 24.58 10.88
C THR A 17 -7.34 25.04 9.45
N LYS A 18 -8.56 25.50 9.14
CA LYS A 18 -8.91 26.06 7.82
C LYS A 18 -8.07 27.29 7.48
N TRP A 19 -7.86 28.19 8.44
CA TRP A 19 -7.00 29.37 8.27
C TRP A 19 -5.54 28.98 8.01
N VAL A 20 -4.99 28.05 8.80
CA VAL A 20 -3.62 27.55 8.62
C VAL A 20 -3.44 26.93 7.23
N TYR A 21 -4.35 26.02 6.82
CA TYR A 21 -4.24 25.36 5.52
C TYR A 21 -4.30 26.35 4.37
N ARG A 22 -5.23 27.30 4.39
CA ARG A 22 -5.30 28.34 3.36
C ARG A 22 -3.98 29.11 3.23
N ARG A 23 -3.32 29.42 4.34
CA ARG A 23 -2.03 30.13 4.31
C ARG A 23 -0.89 29.27 3.76
N LEU A 24 -0.86 27.97 4.09
CA LEU A 24 0.15 27.05 3.58
C LEU A 24 0.00 26.75 2.09
N PHE A 25 -1.24 26.65 1.61
CA PHE A 25 -1.52 26.23 0.23
C PHE A 25 -1.65 27.42 -0.75
N ASN A 26 -1.75 28.66 -0.30
CA ASN A 26 -1.89 29.85 -1.16
C ASN A 26 -0.56 30.42 -1.65
N ASN A 27 0.20 29.65 -2.44
CA ASN A 27 1.51 30.06 -2.98
C ASN A 27 1.57 30.11 -4.53
N GLY A 28 0.42 30.00 -5.21
CA GLY A 28 0.33 30.03 -6.69
C GLY A 28 0.78 28.75 -7.40
N MET A 29 1.28 27.74 -6.66
CA MET A 29 1.67 26.42 -7.19
C MET A 29 0.55 25.38 -7.02
N GLN A 30 0.62 24.29 -7.79
CA GLN A 30 -0.25 23.14 -7.62
C GLN A 30 0.28 22.18 -6.54
N HIS A 31 -0.59 21.80 -5.61
CA HIS A 31 -0.30 20.86 -4.55
C HIS A 31 -0.73 19.45 -4.93
N ALA A 32 0.24 18.53 -4.98
CA ALA A 32 -0.03 17.12 -5.26
C ALA A 32 -0.74 16.44 -4.08
N VAL A 33 -1.75 15.64 -4.38
CA VAL A 33 -2.42 14.75 -3.42
C VAL A 33 -2.43 13.31 -3.93
N ARG A 34 -2.43 12.35 -3.00
CA ARG A 34 -2.21 10.93 -3.30
C ARG A 34 -3.49 10.14 -3.56
N ASP A 35 -4.64 10.72 -3.27
CA ASP A 35 -5.98 10.14 -3.44
C ASP A 35 -7.02 11.25 -3.70
N GLU A 36 -8.10 10.90 -4.39
CA GLU A 36 -9.17 11.84 -4.75
C GLU A 36 -9.99 12.30 -3.52
N TYR A 37 -10.05 11.47 -2.46
CA TYR A 37 -10.71 11.86 -1.22
C TYR A 37 -10.04 13.10 -0.61
N THR A 38 -8.71 13.12 -0.57
CA THR A 38 -7.91 14.25 -0.10
C THR A 38 -8.09 15.46 -1.02
N GLN A 39 -8.13 15.25 -2.34
CA GLN A 39 -8.40 16.33 -3.30
C GLN A 39 -9.75 17.01 -3.00
N ARG A 40 -10.80 16.20 -2.83
CA ARG A 40 -12.14 16.67 -2.50
C ARG A 40 -12.16 17.40 -1.16
N LYS A 41 -11.54 16.85 -0.12
CA LYS A 41 -11.50 17.48 1.21
C LYS A 41 -10.78 18.83 1.21
N LEU A 42 -9.69 18.97 0.49
CA LEU A 42 -9.02 20.28 0.37
C LEU A 42 -9.86 21.26 -0.45
N THR A 43 -10.53 20.79 -1.49
CA THR A 43 -11.45 21.61 -2.30
C THR A 43 -12.64 22.13 -1.46
N GLU A 44 -13.24 21.28 -0.61
CA GLU A 44 -14.29 21.66 0.36
C GLU A 44 -13.83 22.77 1.33
N LEU A 45 -12.52 22.88 1.62
CA LEU A 45 -11.94 23.93 2.46
C LEU A 45 -11.65 25.24 1.69
N GLY A 46 -11.90 25.25 0.38
CA GLY A 46 -11.61 26.36 -0.52
C GLY A 46 -10.17 26.39 -1.02
N ILE A 47 -9.45 25.26 -0.94
CA ILE A 47 -8.10 25.11 -1.50
C ILE A 47 -8.26 24.42 -2.85
N THR A 48 -8.25 25.19 -3.92
CA THR A 48 -8.58 24.73 -5.28
C THR A 48 -7.37 24.40 -6.14
N ASN A 49 -6.17 24.81 -5.71
CA ASN A 49 -4.90 24.51 -6.37
C ASN A 49 -4.34 23.13 -5.96
N VAL A 50 -5.20 22.13 -5.88
CA VAL A 50 -4.85 20.74 -5.56
C VAL A 50 -5.07 19.82 -6.75
N ILE A 51 -4.14 18.90 -6.97
CA ILE A 51 -4.15 18.00 -8.11
C ILE A 51 -3.85 16.57 -7.65
N TYR A 52 -4.71 15.63 -8.02
CA TYR A 52 -4.50 14.21 -7.76
C TYR A 52 -3.41 13.66 -8.68
N THR A 53 -2.31 13.18 -8.09
CA THR A 53 -1.16 12.64 -8.80
C THR A 53 -0.84 11.19 -8.42
N ALA A 54 -1.72 10.51 -7.70
CA ALA A 54 -1.42 9.25 -7.01
C ALA A 54 -0.21 9.34 -6.05
N CYS A 55 0.19 8.22 -5.45
CA CYS A 55 1.41 8.15 -4.66
C CYS A 55 2.63 8.13 -5.59
N PRO A 56 3.68 8.96 -5.35
CA PRO A 56 4.88 8.97 -6.19
C PRO A 56 5.59 7.62 -6.30
N THR A 57 5.46 6.75 -5.29
CA THR A 57 6.02 5.39 -5.31
C THR A 57 5.33 4.46 -6.31
N MET A 58 4.22 4.88 -6.90
CA MET A 58 3.46 4.11 -7.89
C MET A 58 3.73 4.57 -9.33
N TRP A 59 4.44 5.69 -9.54
CA TRP A 59 4.56 6.30 -10.88
C TRP A 59 5.23 5.42 -11.94
N ASN A 60 5.95 4.37 -11.54
CA ASN A 60 6.56 3.40 -12.44
C ASN A 60 5.62 2.22 -12.79
N LEU A 61 4.45 2.11 -12.16
CA LEU A 61 3.47 1.04 -12.40
C LEU A 61 2.66 1.33 -13.67
N THR A 62 3.33 1.45 -14.82
CA THR A 62 2.67 1.63 -16.12
C THR A 62 1.93 0.35 -16.54
N PRO A 63 1.00 0.43 -17.51
CA PRO A 63 0.36 -0.77 -18.06
C PRO A 63 1.36 -1.81 -18.58
N GLU A 64 2.46 -1.38 -19.20
CA GLU A 64 3.52 -2.24 -19.71
C GLU A 64 4.30 -2.92 -18.58
N HIS A 65 4.53 -2.21 -17.47
CA HIS A 65 5.14 -2.80 -16.28
C HIS A 65 4.20 -3.83 -15.65
N CYS A 66 2.93 -3.47 -15.46
CA CYS A 66 1.93 -4.34 -14.82
C CYS A 66 1.70 -5.65 -15.60
N LYS A 67 1.73 -5.61 -16.95
CA LYS A 67 1.62 -6.80 -17.80
C LYS A 67 2.75 -7.81 -17.60
N LYS A 68 3.91 -7.39 -17.11
CA LYS A 68 5.06 -8.28 -16.84
C LYS A 68 4.95 -8.97 -15.47
N ILE A 69 4.05 -8.53 -14.60
CA ILE A 69 3.86 -9.12 -13.29
C ILE A 69 3.23 -10.51 -13.44
N PRO A 70 3.78 -11.56 -12.82
CA PRO A 70 3.23 -12.90 -12.89
C PRO A 70 1.76 -12.95 -12.43
N THR A 71 0.95 -13.73 -13.13
CA THR A 71 -0.46 -13.95 -12.77
C THR A 71 -0.65 -15.16 -11.86
N ALA A 72 0.20 -16.16 -12.03
CA ALA A 72 0.22 -17.38 -11.25
C ALA A 72 0.96 -17.19 -9.92
N LYS A 73 0.50 -17.92 -8.91
CA LYS A 73 1.05 -17.93 -7.55
C LYS A 73 2.49 -18.44 -7.51
N ALA A 74 3.36 -17.74 -6.77
CA ALA A 74 4.71 -18.18 -6.48
C ALA A 74 4.78 -19.29 -5.40
N GLN A 75 5.95 -19.92 -5.25
CA GLN A 75 6.17 -20.92 -4.20
C GLN A 75 6.48 -20.31 -2.83
N SER A 76 7.05 -19.09 -2.80
CA SER A 76 7.35 -18.33 -1.60
C SER A 76 6.51 -17.05 -1.52
N VAL A 77 6.37 -16.51 -0.32
CA VAL A 77 5.66 -15.25 -0.08
C VAL A 77 6.44 -14.34 0.87
N MET A 78 6.49 -13.06 0.52
CA MET A 78 6.89 -11.97 1.38
C MET A 78 5.66 -11.44 2.12
N THR A 79 5.73 -11.36 3.44
CA THR A 79 4.64 -10.87 4.28
C THR A 79 5.12 -9.82 5.27
N THR A 80 4.17 -9.00 5.71
CA THR A 80 4.40 -7.88 6.63
C THR A 80 3.17 -7.73 7.52
N LEU A 81 3.39 -7.32 8.77
CA LEU A 81 2.34 -6.97 9.72
C LEU A 81 2.43 -5.49 10.09
N THR A 82 1.44 -4.99 10.83
CA THR A 82 1.39 -3.59 11.27
C THR A 82 0.98 -3.53 12.74
N ALA A 83 1.98 -3.56 13.62
CA ALA A 83 1.76 -3.69 15.07
C ALA A 83 0.85 -2.60 15.66
N TYR A 84 0.99 -1.34 15.20
CA TYR A 84 0.18 -0.23 15.70
C TYR A 84 -1.30 -0.28 15.28
N HIS A 85 -1.68 -1.21 14.41
CA HIS A 85 -3.06 -1.43 13.97
C HIS A 85 -3.39 -2.92 14.02
N ALA A 86 -2.88 -3.61 15.04
CA ALA A 86 -3.05 -5.04 15.25
C ALA A 86 -4.52 -5.51 15.26
N ASP A 87 -4.77 -6.65 14.63
CA ASP A 87 -5.99 -7.45 14.80
C ASP A 87 -5.56 -8.91 14.90
N LYS A 88 -5.36 -9.37 16.13
CA LYS A 88 -4.68 -10.65 16.41
C LYS A 88 -5.38 -11.82 15.72
N ASP A 89 -6.70 -11.82 15.69
CA ASP A 89 -7.48 -12.93 15.15
C ASP A 89 -7.32 -13.01 13.62
N ARG A 90 -7.54 -11.88 12.94
CA ARG A 90 -7.43 -11.81 11.48
C ARG A 90 -5.99 -11.92 10.98
N ASP A 91 -5.04 -11.35 11.72
CA ASP A 91 -3.63 -11.45 11.38
C ASP A 91 -3.11 -12.88 11.61
N LYS A 92 -3.51 -13.56 12.69
CA LYS A 92 -3.23 -15.00 12.90
C LYS A 92 -3.84 -15.84 11.77
N GLN A 93 -5.08 -15.56 11.39
CA GLN A 93 -5.74 -16.25 10.28
C GLN A 93 -4.99 -16.06 8.96
N MET A 94 -4.58 -14.83 8.63
CA MET A 94 -3.73 -14.55 7.48
C MET A 94 -2.46 -15.41 7.52
N MET A 95 -1.73 -15.41 8.64
CA MET A 95 -0.49 -16.18 8.77
C MET A 95 -0.72 -17.69 8.59
N ASN A 96 -1.78 -18.25 9.17
CA ASN A 96 -2.15 -19.66 8.98
C ASN A 96 -2.42 -19.98 7.51
N ILE A 97 -3.16 -19.13 6.80
CA ILE A 97 -3.42 -19.29 5.37
C ILE A 97 -2.11 -19.25 4.59
N LEU A 98 -1.19 -18.34 4.90
CA LEU A 98 0.11 -18.27 4.22
C LEU A 98 0.94 -19.54 4.48
N VAL A 99 0.98 -20.04 5.71
CA VAL A 99 1.72 -21.27 6.08
C VAL A 99 1.19 -22.50 5.35
N SER A 100 -0.12 -22.64 5.21
CA SER A 100 -0.71 -23.75 4.46
C SER A 100 -0.53 -23.60 2.95
N SER A 101 -0.32 -22.38 2.45
CA SER A 101 -0.40 -22.07 1.02
C SER A 101 0.95 -21.90 0.34
N TYR A 102 2.02 -21.61 1.09
CA TYR A 102 3.36 -21.37 0.55
C TYR A 102 4.38 -22.35 1.17
N ASN A 103 5.47 -22.59 0.44
CA ASN A 103 6.56 -23.45 0.89
C ASN A 103 7.52 -22.70 1.82
N GLN A 104 7.69 -21.40 1.59
CA GLN A 104 8.58 -20.52 2.34
C GLN A 104 7.92 -19.16 2.57
N ILE A 105 8.04 -18.62 3.78
CA ILE A 105 7.50 -17.31 4.16
C ILE A 105 8.65 -16.42 4.63
N PHE A 106 8.79 -15.26 4.01
CA PHE A 106 9.69 -14.20 4.46
C PHE A 106 8.88 -13.13 5.16
N PHE A 107 9.21 -12.85 6.42
CA PHE A 107 8.60 -11.75 7.15
C PHE A 107 9.54 -10.55 7.15
N TRP A 108 9.08 -9.44 6.58
CA TRP A 108 9.80 -8.17 6.65
C TRP A 108 9.14 -7.21 7.65
N PRO A 109 9.78 -6.96 8.81
CA PRO A 109 9.32 -5.94 9.74
C PRO A 109 9.64 -4.55 9.19
N GLN A 110 8.65 -3.65 9.11
CA GLN A 110 8.92 -2.25 8.80
C GLN A 110 9.33 -1.48 10.07
N GLN A 111 8.86 -1.93 11.22
CA GLN A 111 9.19 -1.38 12.54
C GLN A 111 9.56 -2.52 13.50
N ILE A 112 10.29 -2.21 14.56
CA ILE A 112 10.79 -3.22 15.49
C ILE A 112 9.64 -3.92 16.22
N GLU A 113 8.57 -3.17 16.51
CA GLU A 113 7.35 -3.65 17.15
C GLU A 113 6.61 -4.69 16.30
N ASP A 114 6.80 -4.71 14.98
CA ASP A 114 6.22 -5.73 14.11
C ASP A 114 6.79 -7.12 14.42
N ILE A 115 8.05 -7.21 14.87
CA ILE A 115 8.69 -8.47 15.28
C ILE A 115 8.06 -8.98 16.58
N ASP A 116 7.88 -8.09 17.56
CA ASP A 116 7.27 -8.47 18.83
C ASP A 116 5.80 -8.85 18.63
N TYR A 117 5.08 -8.12 17.78
CA TYR A 117 3.72 -8.48 17.41
C TYR A 117 3.64 -9.86 16.74
N LEU A 118 4.52 -10.16 15.78
CA LEU A 118 4.59 -11.47 15.13
C LEU A 118 4.82 -12.61 16.14
N ARG A 119 5.65 -12.38 17.16
CA ARG A 119 5.93 -13.38 18.22
C ARG A 119 4.70 -13.67 19.07
N LEU A 120 3.82 -12.70 19.28
CA LEU A 120 2.57 -12.87 20.03
C LEU A 120 1.51 -13.68 19.26
N LEU A 121 1.63 -13.79 17.93
CA LEU A 121 0.71 -14.59 17.13
C LEU A 121 1.04 -16.07 17.26
N ASP A 122 0.05 -16.84 17.70
CA ASP A 122 0.14 -18.29 17.85
C ASP A 122 -0.21 -18.99 16.53
N PHE A 123 0.81 -19.27 15.71
CA PHE A 123 0.72 -19.99 14.44
C PHE A 123 2.03 -20.77 14.22
N ASP A 124 2.01 -21.73 13.29
CA ASP A 124 3.20 -22.51 12.92
C ASP A 124 4.26 -21.63 12.20
N LYS A 125 5.46 -21.54 12.79
CA LYS A 125 6.58 -20.73 12.29
C LYS A 125 7.63 -21.57 11.55
N SER A 126 7.37 -22.85 11.29
CA SER A 126 8.33 -23.80 10.68
C SER A 126 8.89 -23.33 9.32
N LYS A 127 8.10 -22.58 8.55
CA LYS A 127 8.46 -22.05 7.22
C LYS A 127 8.86 -20.57 7.24
N LEU A 128 9.02 -19.96 8.42
CA LEU A 128 9.18 -18.52 8.57
C LEU A 128 10.64 -18.11 8.65
N THR A 129 11.04 -17.17 7.80
CA THR A 129 12.32 -16.47 7.88
C THR A 129 12.08 -14.99 8.15
N ILE A 130 12.57 -14.51 9.29
CA ILE A 130 12.46 -13.10 9.69
C ILE A 130 13.64 -12.33 9.09
N LEU A 131 13.35 -11.29 8.33
CA LEU A 131 14.36 -10.41 7.73
C LEU A 131 14.72 -9.26 8.67
N SER A 132 15.88 -8.65 8.45
CA SER A 132 16.22 -7.40 9.13
C SER A 132 15.27 -6.27 8.70
N PRO A 133 14.99 -5.28 9.59
CA PRO A 133 14.13 -4.14 9.28
C PRO A 133 14.84 -3.11 8.40
N SER A 134 15.32 -3.54 7.22
CA SER A 134 15.99 -2.69 6.26
C SER A 134 15.39 -2.87 4.87
N LEU A 135 15.31 -1.77 4.12
CA LEU A 135 14.87 -1.81 2.73
C LEU A 135 15.82 -2.62 1.84
N LYS A 136 17.11 -2.64 2.18
CA LYS A 136 18.12 -3.41 1.45
C LYS A 136 17.81 -4.91 1.47
N GLU A 137 17.49 -5.48 2.63
CA GLU A 137 17.16 -6.91 2.71
C GLU A 137 15.82 -7.22 2.03
N TYR A 138 14.83 -6.32 2.15
CA TYR A 138 13.57 -6.45 1.43
C TYR A 138 13.76 -6.50 -0.08
N ASP A 139 14.49 -5.52 -0.63
CA ASP A 139 14.77 -5.41 -2.06
C ASP A 139 15.59 -6.59 -2.57
N LYS A 140 16.55 -7.07 -1.77
CA LYS A 140 17.36 -8.23 -2.13
C LYS A 140 16.48 -9.44 -2.42
N ILE A 141 15.56 -9.77 -1.51
CA ILE A 141 14.63 -10.90 -1.69
C ILE A 141 13.70 -10.65 -2.88
N LEU A 142 13.12 -9.45 -2.96
CA LEU A 142 12.25 -9.09 -4.10
C LEU A 142 12.99 -9.08 -5.44
N ALA A 143 14.30 -8.89 -5.49
CA ALA A 143 15.07 -8.93 -6.73
C ALA A 143 15.45 -10.36 -7.14
N SER A 144 15.80 -11.21 -6.17
CA SER A 144 16.41 -12.52 -6.43
C SER A 144 15.42 -13.65 -6.66
N GLU A 145 14.20 -13.56 -6.13
CA GLU A 145 13.25 -14.67 -6.14
C GLU A 145 11.96 -14.34 -6.90
N ASN A 146 11.37 -15.34 -7.55
CA ASN A 146 9.97 -15.26 -7.94
C ASN A 146 9.10 -15.52 -6.70
N ILE A 147 8.70 -14.43 -6.05
CA ILE A 147 8.02 -14.42 -4.75
C ILE A 147 6.74 -13.59 -4.84
N ASP A 148 5.68 -14.04 -4.18
CA ASP A 148 4.45 -13.25 -4.02
C ASP A 148 4.61 -12.24 -2.87
N TYR A 149 3.81 -11.19 -2.85
CA TYR A 149 3.62 -10.37 -1.65
C TYR A 149 2.20 -10.51 -1.12
N VAL A 150 2.05 -10.81 0.16
CA VAL A 150 0.78 -10.74 0.88
C VAL A 150 1.00 -10.16 2.28
N GLY A 151 0.48 -8.96 2.57
CA GLY A 151 0.68 -8.36 3.88
C GLY A 151 0.00 -7.00 4.08
N THR A 152 0.09 -6.47 5.30
CA THR A 152 -0.70 -5.31 5.74
C THR A 152 -0.02 -3.95 5.49
N ARG A 153 1.25 -3.92 5.06
CA ARG A 153 1.98 -2.67 4.77
C ARG A 153 1.76 -2.25 3.32
N LEU A 154 0.85 -1.30 3.10
CA LEU A 154 0.56 -0.71 1.77
C LEU A 154 1.82 -0.43 0.92
N HIS A 155 2.81 0.28 1.46
CA HIS A 155 4.02 0.61 0.71
C HIS A 155 5.00 -0.56 0.55
N GLY A 156 4.92 -1.59 1.40
CA GLY A 156 5.61 -2.86 1.18
C GLY A 156 5.09 -3.52 -0.10
N GLY A 157 3.77 -3.60 -0.24
CA GLY A 157 3.13 -4.14 -1.44
C GLY A 157 3.38 -3.28 -2.69
N ILE A 158 3.27 -1.96 -2.62
CA ILE A 158 3.61 -1.08 -3.77
C ILE A 158 5.07 -1.30 -4.19
N ARG A 159 5.98 -1.47 -3.24
CA ARG A 159 7.38 -1.77 -3.56
C ARG A 159 7.53 -3.14 -4.23
N ALA A 160 6.84 -4.17 -3.75
CA ALA A 160 6.80 -5.48 -4.42
C ALA A 160 6.28 -5.40 -5.86
N LEU A 161 5.22 -4.60 -6.10
CA LEU A 161 4.72 -4.30 -7.45
C LEU A 161 5.80 -3.65 -8.33
N ASN A 162 6.58 -2.69 -7.80
CA ASN A 162 7.68 -2.07 -8.54
C ASN A 162 8.80 -3.07 -8.90
N PHE A 163 8.99 -4.12 -8.11
CA PHE A 163 9.89 -5.24 -8.41
C PHE A 163 9.26 -6.30 -9.35
N GLY A 164 8.06 -6.04 -9.86
CA GLY A 164 7.37 -6.94 -10.78
C GLY A 164 6.76 -8.17 -10.09
N ARG A 165 6.46 -8.10 -8.79
CA ARG A 165 5.98 -9.23 -8.01
C ARG A 165 4.46 -9.25 -7.88
N ARG A 166 3.87 -10.44 -8.02
CA ARG A 166 2.44 -10.66 -7.79
C ARG A 166 2.13 -10.29 -6.34
N THR A 167 1.21 -9.36 -6.16
CA THR A 167 1.02 -8.66 -4.87
C THR A 167 -0.45 -8.65 -4.53
N LEU A 168 -0.78 -8.92 -3.27
CA LEU A 168 -2.09 -8.69 -2.66
C LEU A 168 -1.91 -7.96 -1.33
N ILE A 169 -2.39 -6.72 -1.25
CA ILE A 169 -2.25 -5.90 -0.04
C ILE A 169 -3.45 -6.11 0.86
N ILE A 170 -3.23 -6.46 2.12
CA ILE A 170 -4.28 -6.56 3.12
C ILE A 170 -4.57 -5.16 3.66
N SER A 171 -5.71 -4.59 3.28
CA SER A 171 -6.14 -3.24 3.68
C SER A 171 -6.60 -3.25 5.13
N ILE A 172 -5.86 -2.56 5.99
CA ILE A 172 -6.17 -2.41 7.42
C ILE A 172 -6.78 -1.05 7.77
N ASP A 173 -6.72 -0.09 6.85
CA ASP A 173 -7.22 1.26 7.03
C ASP A 173 -7.79 1.81 5.70
N ASN A 174 -8.26 3.05 5.73
CA ASN A 174 -8.82 3.70 4.55
C ASN A 174 -7.77 4.06 3.49
N ARG A 175 -6.47 4.11 3.81
CA ARG A 175 -5.44 4.58 2.85
C ARG A 175 -5.31 3.63 1.68
N ALA A 176 -5.20 2.33 1.96
CA ALA A 176 -5.13 1.31 0.90
C ALA A 176 -6.45 1.24 0.11
N THR A 177 -7.59 1.39 0.79
CA THR A 177 -8.92 1.42 0.16
C THR A 177 -9.09 2.63 -0.79
N GLU A 178 -8.73 3.84 -0.36
CA GLU A 178 -8.86 5.05 -1.18
C GLU A 178 -7.90 5.06 -2.37
N ILE A 179 -6.67 4.56 -2.19
CA ILE A 179 -5.75 4.37 -3.31
C ILE A 179 -6.31 3.32 -4.28
N ASN A 180 -6.84 2.20 -3.79
CA ASN A 180 -7.43 1.18 -4.66
C ASN A 180 -8.60 1.73 -5.49
N LYS A 181 -9.51 2.52 -4.91
CA LYS A 181 -10.66 3.11 -5.63
C LYS A 181 -10.26 3.89 -6.89
N THR A 182 -9.07 4.48 -6.89
CA THR A 182 -8.59 5.37 -7.96
C THR A 182 -7.53 4.71 -8.85
N SER A 183 -6.78 3.76 -8.30
CA SER A 183 -5.62 3.16 -8.98
C SER A 183 -5.71 1.66 -9.22
N ASN A 184 -6.73 0.98 -8.69
CA ASN A 184 -6.94 -0.45 -8.85
C ASN A 184 -5.73 -1.33 -8.42
N ILE A 185 -4.97 -0.89 -7.41
CA ILE A 185 -3.95 -1.76 -6.79
C ILE A 185 -4.63 -3.02 -6.18
N PRO A 186 -4.07 -4.23 -6.31
CA PRO A 186 -4.72 -5.42 -5.77
C PRO A 186 -4.75 -5.39 -4.24
N ILE A 187 -5.96 -5.32 -3.67
CA ILE A 187 -6.18 -5.34 -2.22
C ILE A 187 -7.22 -6.37 -1.82
N LEU A 188 -7.16 -6.81 -0.56
CA LEU A 188 -8.21 -7.51 0.16
C LEU A 188 -8.46 -6.77 1.48
N ASN A 189 -9.71 -6.48 1.83
CA ASN A 189 -9.98 -5.88 3.14
C ASN A 189 -9.64 -6.90 4.24
N ARG A 190 -9.00 -6.48 5.32
CA ARG A 190 -8.70 -7.38 6.44
C ARG A 190 -9.96 -8.04 6.98
N THR A 191 -11.11 -7.38 6.96
CA THR A 191 -12.39 -7.98 7.39
C THR A 191 -12.80 -9.20 6.57
N ASP A 192 -12.28 -9.33 5.35
CA ASP A 192 -12.64 -10.33 4.35
C ASP A 192 -11.54 -11.41 4.23
N ILE A 193 -10.73 -11.58 5.28
CA ILE A 193 -9.55 -12.46 5.26
C ILE A 193 -9.89 -13.92 4.99
N ASP A 194 -11.13 -14.34 5.24
CA ASP A 194 -11.65 -15.67 4.89
C ASP A 194 -11.50 -15.99 3.38
N TYR A 195 -11.60 -14.97 2.52
CA TYR A 195 -11.47 -15.13 1.07
C TYR A 195 -10.02 -15.18 0.59
N LEU A 196 -9.05 -14.90 1.46
CA LEU A 196 -7.63 -14.80 1.08
C LEU A 196 -7.15 -16.06 0.35
N LYS A 197 -7.46 -17.25 0.87
CA LYS A 197 -7.02 -18.51 0.28
C LYS A 197 -7.53 -18.68 -1.15
N GLY A 198 -8.82 -18.35 -1.38
CA GLY A 198 -9.41 -18.42 -2.71
C GLY A 198 -8.72 -17.48 -3.71
N ILE A 199 -8.36 -16.27 -3.27
CA ILE A 199 -7.67 -15.30 -4.12
C ILE A 199 -6.25 -15.77 -4.45
N ILE A 200 -5.46 -16.15 -3.44
CA ILE A 200 -4.05 -16.53 -3.68
C ILE A 200 -3.90 -17.77 -4.55
N ASP A 201 -4.85 -18.72 -4.48
CA ASP A 201 -4.83 -19.97 -5.26
C ASP A 201 -5.35 -19.79 -6.70
N THR A 202 -5.89 -18.63 -7.05
CA THR A 202 -6.34 -18.32 -8.42
C THR A 202 -5.35 -17.42 -9.15
N ASN A 203 -5.35 -17.51 -10.49
CA ASN A 203 -4.58 -16.60 -11.32
C ASN A 203 -5.29 -15.24 -11.40
N PHE A 204 -4.56 -14.14 -11.22
CA PHE A 204 -5.11 -12.80 -11.44
C PHE A 204 -4.07 -11.88 -12.08
N SER A 205 -4.51 -10.97 -12.93
CA SER A 205 -3.65 -9.95 -13.54
C SER A 205 -3.57 -8.71 -12.66
N THR A 206 -2.39 -8.09 -12.61
CA THR A 206 -2.24 -6.76 -12.00
C THR A 206 -2.53 -5.68 -13.04
N ASN A 207 -3.44 -4.76 -12.74
CA ASN A 207 -3.78 -3.64 -13.62
C ASN A 207 -3.91 -2.35 -12.79
N VAL A 208 -2.87 -1.51 -12.78
CA VAL A 208 -2.86 -0.25 -12.01
C VAL A 208 -3.14 0.95 -12.92
N PHE A 209 -4.02 1.85 -12.47
CA PHE A 209 -4.35 3.11 -13.16
C PHE A 209 -3.68 4.30 -12.48
N LEU A 210 -3.09 5.20 -13.27
CA LEU A 210 -2.41 6.39 -12.78
C LEU A 210 -2.82 7.62 -13.58
N PRO A 211 -2.96 8.79 -12.94
CA PRO A 211 -3.35 10.03 -13.61
C PRO A 211 -2.13 10.68 -14.30
N HIS A 212 -1.62 10.06 -15.37
CA HIS A 212 -0.37 10.48 -16.04
C HIS A 212 -0.37 11.94 -16.52
N GLU A 213 -1.51 12.44 -17.01
CA GLU A 213 -1.67 13.84 -17.40
C GLU A 213 -1.48 14.78 -16.20
N ASN A 214 -2.10 14.45 -15.06
CA ASN A 214 -1.97 15.24 -13.84
C ASN A 214 -0.55 15.20 -13.27
N ILE A 215 0.10 14.03 -13.31
CA ILE A 215 1.50 13.86 -12.88
C ILE A 215 2.40 14.76 -13.74
N THR A 216 2.21 14.75 -15.06
CA THR A 216 2.96 15.57 -16.01
C THR A 216 2.74 17.06 -15.76
N LYS A 217 1.47 17.48 -15.63
CA LYS A 217 1.09 18.87 -15.33
C LYS A 217 1.72 19.36 -14.02
N TRP A 218 1.69 18.53 -12.98
CA TRP A 218 2.31 18.86 -11.70
C TRP A 218 3.83 18.97 -11.79
N LYS A 219 4.52 18.11 -12.55
CA LYS A 219 5.99 18.19 -12.71
C LYS A 219 6.42 19.43 -13.49
N GLN A 220 5.69 19.81 -14.54
CA GLN A 220 6.01 20.94 -15.40
C GLN A 220 6.08 22.29 -14.66
N GLN A 221 5.39 22.43 -13.52
CA GLN A 221 5.38 23.68 -12.76
C GLN A 221 6.76 24.06 -12.17
N PHE A 222 7.69 23.11 -12.04
CA PHE A 222 9.02 23.33 -11.46
C PHE A 222 10.12 23.61 -12.49
N HIS A 223 9.79 23.56 -13.78
CA HIS A 223 10.73 23.77 -14.88
C HIS A 223 10.51 25.12 -15.58
N LYS A 224 10.02 26.11 -14.82
CA LYS A 224 9.88 27.50 -15.27
C LYS A 224 11.09 28.32 -14.86
#